data_AF-A0AAX4HTW4-F1
#
_entry.id   AF-A0AAX4HTW4-F1
#
_cell.length_a   1.000
_cell.length_b   1.000
_cell.length_c   1.000
_cell.angle_alpha   90.00
_cell.angle_beta   90.00
_cell.angle_gamma   90.00
#
_symmetry.space_group_name_H-M   'P 1'
#
loop_
_entity.id
_entity.type
_entity.pdbx_description
1 polymer ?
#
loop_
_entity_poly.entity_id
_entity_poly.type
_entity_poly.pdbx_seq_one_letter_code
_entity_poly.pdbx_strand_id
1 'polypeptide(L)'
;MTDNEWIYSVVESFYDKAKTDILIGYHFRVIQDFDEHIPRIVTFWELQLLGKASRPIEKPFDIMKPHMPLGIKRGEIGRWLVLFRKTLDEQVALHPEKKPLREQWEKKLVDFEGKFLRFFGF
;
A
#
# COMPACT_ATOMS: atom_id res chain seq x y z
N MET A 1 5.35 -14.49 13.67
CA MET A 1 5.03 -13.09 13.34
C MET A 1 3.53 -12.92 13.36
N THR A 2 3.00 -11.95 14.11
CA THR A 2 1.58 -11.59 14.12
C THR A 2 1.15 -11.00 12.78
N ASP A 3 -0.16 -10.87 12.54
CA ASP A 3 -0.66 -10.24 11.30
C ASP A 3 -0.25 -8.78 11.19
N ASN A 4 -0.28 -8.03 12.30
CA ASN A 4 0.11 -6.61 12.33
C ASN A 4 1.60 -6.43 12.00
N GLU A 5 2.48 -7.24 12.62
CA GLU A 5 3.92 -7.21 12.34
C GLU A 5 4.22 -7.57 10.87
N TRP A 6 3.45 -8.50 10.30
CA TRP A 6 3.60 -8.88 8.91
C TRP A 6 3.10 -7.79 7.95
N ILE A 7 1.96 -7.17 8.23
CA ILE A 7 1.46 -6.00 7.48
C ILE A 7 2.49 -4.88 7.52
N TYR A 8 3.11 -4.62 8.67
CA TYR A 8 4.18 -3.64 8.80
C TYR A 8 5.36 -3.99 7.86
N SER A 9 5.86 -5.22 7.95
CA SER A 9 6.99 -5.70 7.14
C SER A 9 6.71 -5.60 5.63
N VAL A 10 5.48 -5.91 5.19
CA VAL A 10 5.04 -5.74 3.80
C VAL A 10 5.07 -4.28 3.38
N VAL A 11 4.48 -3.38 4.17
CA VAL A 11 4.38 -1.95 3.84
C VAL A 11 5.77 -1.31 3.80
N GLU A 12 6.62 -1.57 4.80
CA GLU A 12 8.00 -1.10 4.86
C GLU A 12 8.80 -1.58 3.63
N SER A 13 8.78 -2.89 3.38
CA SER A 13 9.45 -3.51 2.22
C SER A 13 8.94 -2.97 0.88
N PHE A 14 7.68 -2.57 0.81
CA PHE A 14 7.10 -1.98 -0.39
C PHE A 14 7.67 -0.57 -0.61
N TYR A 15 7.72 0.26 0.44
CA TYR A 15 8.25 1.61 0.32
C TYR A 15 9.72 1.64 -0.08
N ASP A 16 10.54 0.71 0.40
CA ASP A 16 11.95 0.63 -0.02
C ASP A 16 12.12 0.42 -1.53
N LYS A 17 11.21 -0.36 -2.13
CA LYS A 17 11.17 -0.53 -3.59
C LYS A 17 10.54 0.68 -4.28
N ALA A 18 9.42 1.18 -3.76
CA ALA A 18 8.62 2.22 -4.40
C ALA A 18 9.36 3.57 -4.47
N LYS A 19 10.08 3.95 -3.40
CA LYS A 19 10.86 5.21 -3.33
C LYS A 19 11.96 5.28 -4.39
N THR A 20 12.50 4.13 -4.81
CA THR A 20 13.64 4.03 -5.72
C THR A 20 13.25 3.61 -7.14
N ASP A 21 11.97 3.32 -7.38
CA ASP A 21 11.48 2.91 -8.70
C ASP A 21 11.57 4.03 -9.73
N ILE A 22 12.08 3.70 -10.92
CA ILE A 22 12.33 4.69 -11.98
C ILE A 22 11.06 5.32 -12.56
N LEU A 23 9.90 4.65 -12.46
CA LEU A 23 8.65 5.13 -13.03
C LEU A 23 7.79 5.86 -12.00
N ILE A 24 7.71 5.34 -10.77
CA ILE A 24 6.81 5.90 -9.74
C ILE A 24 7.53 6.58 -8.58
N GLY A 25 8.85 6.41 -8.44
CA GLY A 25 9.62 6.88 -7.29
C GLY A 25 9.52 8.39 -7.07
N TYR A 26 9.35 9.17 -8.13
CA TYR A 26 9.22 10.63 -8.02
C TYR A 26 7.95 11.07 -7.30
N HIS A 27 6.85 10.29 -7.36
CA HIS A 27 5.61 10.58 -6.63
C HIS A 27 5.80 10.52 -5.11
N PHE A 28 6.76 9.73 -4.64
CA PHE A 28 7.02 9.57 -3.21
C PHE A 28 7.92 10.67 -2.63
N ARG A 29 8.54 11.52 -3.46
CA ARG A 29 9.42 12.62 -3.00
C ARG A 29 8.67 13.73 -2.26
N VAL A 30 7.35 13.80 -2.39
CA VAL A 30 6.51 14.78 -1.67
C VAL A 30 6.34 14.41 -0.19
N ILE A 31 6.56 13.14 0.17
CA ILE A 31 6.49 12.65 1.54
C ILE A 31 7.75 13.11 2.27
N GLN A 32 7.58 13.92 3.32
CA GLN A 32 8.69 14.50 4.08
C GLN A 32 9.24 13.52 5.12
N ASP A 33 8.35 12.77 5.78
CA ASP A 33 8.69 11.90 6.89
C ASP A 33 8.10 10.49 6.64
N PHE A 34 8.97 9.53 6.35
CA PHE A 34 8.57 8.14 6.18
C PHE A 34 8.34 7.42 7.51
N ASP A 35 8.94 7.89 8.60
CA ASP A 35 8.77 7.33 9.94
C ASP A 35 7.37 7.64 10.48
N GLU A 36 6.76 8.76 10.07
CA GLU A 36 5.33 9.05 10.31
C GLU A 36 4.42 8.38 9.26
N HIS A 37 4.81 8.42 7.98
CA HIS A 37 3.96 7.96 6.88
C HIS A 37 3.75 6.44 6.88
N ILE A 38 4.81 5.65 7.07
CA ILE A 38 4.72 4.17 7.04
C ILE A 38 3.73 3.65 8.10
N PRO A 39 3.82 4.03 9.39
CA PRO A 39 2.83 3.63 10.37
C PRO A 39 1.39 3.98 10.01
N ARG A 40 1.15 5.17 9.43
CA ARG A 40 -0.19 5.56 8.97
C ARG A 40 -0.72 4.63 7.89
N ILE A 41 0.13 4.21 6.94
CA ILE A 41 -0.26 3.28 5.87
C ILE A 41 -0.41 1.84 6.39
N VAL A 42 0.35 1.45 7.40
CA VAL A 42 0.15 0.18 8.12
C VAL A 42 -1.23 0.17 8.77
N THR A 43 -1.58 1.21 9.52
CA THR A 43 -2.91 1.34 10.14
C THR A 43 -4.05 1.32 9.11
N PHE A 44 -3.85 1.94 7.94
CA PHE A 44 -4.80 1.83 6.83
C PHE A 44 -5.02 0.36 6.42
N TRP A 45 -3.94 -0.40 6.20
CA TRP A 45 -4.05 -1.80 5.78
C TRP A 45 -4.59 -2.73 6.86
N GLU A 46 -4.25 -2.50 8.12
CA GLU A 46 -4.86 -3.22 9.26
C GLU A 46 -6.39 -3.06 9.24
N LEU A 47 -6.90 -1.86 9.02
CA LEU A 47 -8.35 -1.66 8.90
C LEU A 47 -8.95 -2.39 7.69
N GLN A 48 -8.28 -2.35 6.54
CA GLN A 48 -8.78 -3.01 5.33
C GLN A 48 -8.80 -4.54 5.45
N LEU A 49 -7.85 -5.11 6.16
CA LEU A 49 -7.64 -6.57 6.23
C LEU A 49 -8.24 -7.17 7.49
N LEU A 50 -8.01 -6.54 8.64
CA LEU A 50 -8.35 -7.08 9.96
C LEU A 50 -9.60 -6.44 10.56
N GLY A 51 -10.12 -5.37 9.94
CA GLY A 51 -11.29 -4.63 10.41
C GLY A 51 -11.04 -3.79 11.67
N LYS A 52 -9.81 -3.74 12.16
CA LYS A 52 -9.40 -2.98 13.34
C LYS A 52 -7.98 -2.45 13.19
N ALA A 53 -7.70 -1.30 13.78
CA ALA A 53 -6.38 -0.71 13.86
C ALA A 53 -5.68 -1.14 15.16
N SER A 54 -4.36 -1.32 15.11
CA SER A 54 -3.53 -1.51 16.30
C SER A 54 -3.13 -0.19 16.96
N ARG A 55 -3.26 0.93 16.23
CA ARG A 55 -2.93 2.29 16.67
C ARG A 55 -4.15 3.22 16.56
N PRO A 56 -4.21 4.31 17.36
CA PRO A 56 -5.26 5.31 17.22
C PRO A 56 -5.32 5.94 15.82
N ILE A 57 -6.53 6.18 15.32
CA ILE A 57 -6.76 6.87 14.05
C ILE A 57 -7.04 8.33 14.35
N GLU A 58 -6.03 9.19 14.18
CA GLU A 58 -6.18 10.62 14.46
C GLU A 58 -7.00 11.36 13.40
N LYS A 59 -6.89 10.92 12.14
CA LYS A 59 -7.56 11.52 10.99
C LYS A 59 -8.10 10.43 10.07
N PRO A 60 -9.33 10.56 9.55
CA PRO A 60 -9.90 9.63 8.58
C PRO A 60 -8.97 9.41 7.37
N PHE A 61 -9.08 8.25 6.75
CA PHE A 61 -8.37 7.93 5.51
C PHE A 61 -9.17 8.42 4.31
N ASP A 62 -8.86 9.63 3.85
CA ASP A 62 -9.20 10.07 2.50
C ASP A 62 -8.05 9.69 1.57
N ILE A 63 -8.24 8.60 0.81
CA ILE A 63 -7.22 8.09 -0.09
C ILE A 63 -7.17 8.86 -1.42
N MET A 64 -8.16 9.68 -1.78
CA MET A 64 -8.16 10.35 -3.08
C MET A 64 -7.54 11.74 -3.01
N LYS A 65 -7.89 12.52 -1.98
CA LYS A 65 -7.38 13.87 -1.78
C LYS A 65 -5.84 13.99 -1.83
N PRO A 66 -5.05 13.14 -1.16
CA PRO A 66 -3.58 13.25 -1.22
C PRO A 66 -2.99 12.81 -2.56
N HIS A 67 -3.69 11.97 -3.33
CA HIS A 67 -3.19 11.47 -4.62
C HIS A 67 -3.62 12.34 -5.81
N MET A 68 -4.71 13.12 -5.67
CA MET A 68 -5.19 14.05 -6.68
C MET A 68 -4.10 14.98 -7.26
N PRO A 69 -3.28 15.69 -6.45
CA PRO A 69 -2.28 16.61 -6.98
C PRO A 69 -1.10 15.93 -7.67
N LEU A 70 -0.95 14.60 -7.54
CA LEU A 70 0.16 13.86 -8.14
C LEU A 70 0.00 13.68 -9.65
N GLY A 71 -1.22 13.83 -10.19
CA GLY A 71 -1.47 13.69 -11.62
C GLY A 71 -1.15 12.29 -12.17
N ILE A 72 -1.39 11.26 -11.35
CA ILE A 72 -1.04 9.85 -11.60
C ILE A 72 -1.55 9.39 -12.96
N LYS A 73 -0.68 8.68 -13.71
CA LYS A 73 -1.00 8.08 -15.01
C LYS A 73 -1.44 6.62 -14.85
N ARG A 74 -2.24 6.12 -15.80
CA ARG A 74 -2.72 4.73 -15.81
C ARG A 74 -1.57 3.71 -15.65
N GLY A 75 -0.45 3.93 -16.35
CA GLY A 75 0.72 3.05 -16.28
C GLY A 75 1.40 3.03 -14.90
N GLU A 76 1.31 4.13 -14.15
CA GLU A 76 1.91 4.25 -12.81
C GLU A 76 1.10 3.48 -11.76
N ILE A 77 -0.23 3.44 -11.90
CA ILE A 77 -1.10 2.56 -11.10
C ILE A 77 -0.70 1.10 -11.33
N GLY A 78 -0.54 0.70 -12.60
CA GLY A 78 -0.08 -0.64 -12.94
C GLY A 78 1.29 -0.96 -12.35
N ARG A 79 2.24 -0.02 -12.42
CA ARG A 79 3.58 -0.21 -11.85
C ARG A 79 3.54 -0.35 -10.33
N TRP A 80 2.73 0.46 -9.64
CA TRP A 80 2.53 0.36 -8.20
C TRP A 80 2.03 -1.05 -7.82
N LEU A 81 1.04 -1.58 -8.54
CA LEU A 81 0.49 -2.91 -8.30
C LEU A 81 1.51 -4.03 -8.52
N VAL A 82 2.35 -3.90 -9.56
CA VAL A 82 3.44 -4.86 -9.82
C VAL A 82 4.42 -4.90 -8.66
N LEU A 83 4.88 -3.74 -8.17
CA LEU A 83 5.81 -3.67 -7.04
C LEU A 83 5.19 -4.19 -5.73
N PHE A 84 3.91 -3.87 -5.51
CA PHE A 84 3.20 -4.29 -4.31
C PHE A 84 2.97 -5.81 -4.30
N ARG A 85 2.49 -6.39 -5.41
CA ARG A 85 2.31 -7.85 -5.55
C ARG A 85 3.63 -8.59 -5.41
N LYS A 86 4.72 -8.10 -6.03
CA LYS A 86 6.06 -8.66 -5.84
C LYS A 86 6.47 -8.67 -4.36
N THR A 87 6.20 -7.58 -3.65
CA THR A 87 6.52 -7.49 -2.22
C THR A 87 5.70 -8.47 -1.39
N LEU A 88 4.41 -8.64 -1.69
CA LEU A 88 3.58 -9.66 -1.04
C LEU A 88 4.11 -11.07 -1.29
N ASP A 89 4.48 -11.39 -2.53
CA ASP A 89 4.97 -12.73 -2.89
C ASP A 89 6.31 -13.03 -2.20
N GLU A 90 7.23 -12.05 -2.12
CA GLU A 90 8.49 -12.14 -1.35
C GLU A 90 8.21 -12.37 0.15
N GLN A 91 7.28 -11.61 0.73
CA GLN A 91 6.91 -11.72 2.15
C GLN A 91 6.20 -13.04 2.48
N VAL A 92 5.41 -13.59 1.55
CA VAL A 92 4.81 -14.92 1.68
C VAL A 92 5.85 -16.03 1.52
N ALA A 93 6.90 -15.85 0.71
CA ALA A 93 7.97 -16.83 0.63
C ALA A 93 8.71 -16.99 1.97
N LEU A 94 8.86 -15.89 2.73
CA LEU A 94 9.42 -15.88 4.08
C LEU A 94 8.42 -16.36 5.14
N HIS A 95 7.13 -16.09 4.95
CA HIS A 95 6.05 -16.41 5.88
C HIS A 95 4.89 -17.14 5.16
N PRO A 96 5.05 -18.42 4.79
CA PRO A 96 4.05 -19.15 4.00
C PRO A 96 2.68 -19.27 4.67
N GLU A 97 2.62 -19.17 6.00
CA GLU A 97 1.38 -19.16 6.78
C GLU A 97 0.50 -17.93 6.50
N LYS A 98 1.05 -16.87 5.88
CA LYS A 98 0.34 -15.62 5.55
C LYS A 98 -0.36 -15.64 4.19
N LYS A 99 -0.30 -16.75 3.46
CA LYS A 99 -1.03 -16.92 2.17
C LYS A 99 -2.50 -16.49 2.24
N PRO A 100 -3.32 -16.86 3.24
CA PRO A 100 -4.71 -16.43 3.31
C PRO A 100 -4.87 -14.91 3.41
N LEU A 101 -4.00 -14.24 4.17
CA LEU A 101 -4.00 -12.79 4.32
C LEU A 101 -3.55 -12.09 3.03
N ARG A 102 -2.57 -12.66 2.31
CA ARG A 102 -2.17 -12.19 0.97
C ARG A 102 -3.30 -12.28 -0.05
N GLU A 103 -4.10 -13.35 -0.03
CA GLU A 103 -5.28 -13.49 -0.90
C GLU A 103 -6.35 -12.43 -0.58
N GLN A 104 -6.56 -12.12 0.70
CA GLN A 104 -7.44 -11.03 1.11
C GLN A 104 -6.90 -9.68 0.62
N TRP A 105 -5.59 -9.47 0.70
CA TRP A 105 -4.94 -8.26 0.19
C TRP A 105 -5.14 -8.09 -1.31
N GLU A 106 -5.00 -9.15 -2.10
CA GLU A 106 -5.22 -9.11 -3.55
C GLU A 106 -6.61 -8.57 -3.91
N LYS A 107 -7.65 -9.01 -3.21
CA LYS A 107 -9.02 -8.51 -3.42
C LYS A 107 -9.09 -7.00 -3.19
N LYS A 108 -8.43 -6.52 -2.13
CA LYS A 108 -8.33 -5.07 -1.85
C LYS A 108 -7.52 -4.33 -2.89
N LEU A 109 -6.44 -4.90 -3.41
CA LEU A 109 -5.66 -4.29 -4.50
C LEU A 109 -6.53 -4.07 -5.74
N VAL A 110 -7.33 -5.08 -6.13
CA VAL A 110 -8.27 -4.98 -7.26
C VAL A 110 -9.33 -3.91 -7.01
N ASP A 111 -9.90 -3.87 -5.79
CA ASP A 111 -10.88 -2.85 -5.42
C ASP A 111 -10.30 -1.42 -5.53
N PHE A 112 -9.08 -1.21 -5.02
CA PHE A 112 -8.43 0.10 -5.05
C PHE A 112 -7.94 0.47 -6.45
N GLU A 113 -7.42 -0.47 -7.22
CA GLU A 113 -7.11 -0.28 -8.64
C GLU A 113 -8.33 0.28 -9.37
N GLY A 114 -9.49 -0.37 -9.25
CA GLY A 114 -10.73 0.09 -9.88
C GLY A 114 -11.17 1.48 -9.39
N LYS A 115 -10.98 1.80 -8.10
CA LYS A 115 -11.30 3.14 -7.56
C LYS A 115 -10.37 4.22 -8.14
N PHE A 116 -9.07 3.96 -8.21
CA PHE A 116 -8.09 4.89 -8.75
C PHE A 116 -8.27 5.10 -10.25
N LEU A 117 -8.47 4.03 -11.02
CA LEU A 117 -8.73 4.13 -12.47
C LEU A 117 -9.98 4.99 -12.75
N ARG A 118 -11.09 4.75 -12.04
CA ARG A 118 -12.29 5.58 -12.17
C ARG A 118 -12.06 7.03 -11.76
N PHE A 119 -11.35 7.27 -10.66
CA PHE A 119 -11.08 8.61 -10.16
C PHE A 119 -10.25 9.46 -11.13
N PHE A 120 -9.24 8.86 -11.77
CA PHE A 120 -8.39 9.54 -12.75
C PHE A 120 -8.92 9.49 -14.19
N GLY A 121 -10.08 8.88 -14.43
CA GLY A 121 -10.76 8.86 -15.73
C GLY A 121 -10.15 7.92 -16.77
N PHE A 122 -9.63 6.77 -16.35
CA PHE A 122 -9.03 5.73 -17.21
C PHE A 122 -9.94 4.54 -17.51
#